data_AF-A0AAV2IKP8-F1
#
_entry.id   AF-A0AAV2IKP8-F1
#
_cell.length_a   1.000
_cell.length_b   1.000
_cell.length_c   1.000
_cell.angle_alpha   90.00
_cell.angle_beta   90.00
_cell.angle_gamma   90.00
#
_symmetry.space_group_name_H-M   'P 1'
#
loop_
_entity.id
_entity.type
_entity.pdbx_description
1 polymer ?
#
loop_
_entity_poly.entity_id
_entity_poly.type
_entity_poly.pdbx_seq_one_letter_code
_entity_poly.pdbx_strand_id
1 'polypeptide(L)'
;VQSRKVNLLSVNEDEGKTQLLNLPLDTHLKEVTVSVSGENPQITLKDPEGNKKLLGDGFTELLSLSNVKIVNIKEPVPGNWRLRVSSSGTHSVRVTGLSSADFVAGFSKYPSKDFSKTALRPIQGIPTSILVNSTGIELPSTLNELELVDLRGNTLAKYPLNQDPEIKTLYNVTPFVPPDQYFYVKVTGTDDEGYVMQRTTPTA
;
A
#
# COMPACT_ATOMS: atom_id res chain seq x y z
N VAL A 1 2.86 10.81 -18.59
CA VAL A 1 1.86 10.45 -17.55
C VAL A 1 2.23 11.16 -16.26
N GLN A 2 1.27 11.78 -15.57
CA GLN A 2 1.50 12.53 -14.34
C GLN A 2 1.58 11.57 -13.14
N SER A 3 2.64 11.65 -12.34
CA SER A 3 2.76 10.86 -11.11
C SER A 3 2.04 11.54 -9.93
N ARG A 4 1.50 10.74 -9.02
CA ARG A 4 0.79 11.16 -7.81
C ARG A 4 1.32 10.44 -6.59
N LYS A 5 1.09 11.03 -5.41
CA LYS A 5 1.44 10.39 -4.14
C LYS A 5 0.48 9.22 -3.89
N VAL A 6 1.05 8.04 -3.67
CA VAL A 6 0.33 6.79 -3.36
C VAL A 6 0.80 6.21 -2.03
N ASN A 7 -0.02 5.38 -1.39
CA ASN A 7 0.37 4.66 -0.17
C ASN A 7 0.69 3.21 -0.51
N LEU A 8 1.80 2.70 0.02
CA LEU A 8 2.28 1.33 -0.23
C LEU A 8 2.09 0.45 1.00
N LEU A 9 2.31 1.00 2.20
CA LEU A 9 2.24 0.27 3.47
C LEU A 9 1.97 1.23 4.63
N SER A 10 1.15 0.80 5.58
CA SER A 10 0.91 1.51 6.84
C SER A 10 0.79 0.51 7.99
N VAL A 11 1.66 0.64 8.99
CA VAL A 11 1.72 -0.26 10.15
C VAL A 11 1.90 0.54 11.44
N ASN A 12 1.22 0.12 12.50
CA ASN A 12 1.35 0.63 13.86
C ASN A 12 1.75 -0.53 14.78
N GLU A 13 2.68 -0.28 15.67
CA GLU A 13 3.15 -1.23 16.70
C GLU A 13 3.04 -0.57 18.07
N ASP A 14 2.39 -1.27 19.00
CA ASP A 14 2.11 -0.75 20.34
C ASP A 14 3.33 -0.82 21.27
N GLU A 15 4.36 -1.56 20.89
CA GLU A 15 5.56 -1.82 21.69
C GLU A 15 6.86 -1.66 20.89
N GLY A 16 7.97 -1.57 21.61
CA GLY A 16 9.31 -1.58 21.02
C GLY A 16 9.59 -2.90 20.34
N LYS A 17 9.74 -2.89 19.02
CA LYS A 17 9.86 -4.10 18.20
C LYS A 17 10.71 -3.85 16.97
N THR A 18 11.36 -4.92 16.50
CA THR A 18 11.96 -4.97 15.17
C THR A 18 11.00 -5.69 14.22
N GLN A 19 10.66 -5.05 13.11
CA GLN A 19 9.82 -5.61 12.06
C GLN A 19 10.64 -5.85 10.80
N LEU A 20 10.33 -6.95 10.12
CA LEU A 20 10.81 -7.27 8.78
C LEU A 20 9.60 -7.28 7.85
N LEU A 21 9.52 -6.24 7.01
CA LEU A 21 8.37 -5.97 6.16
C LEU A 21 8.77 -6.21 4.71
N ASN A 22 7.87 -6.87 3.97
CA ASN A 22 8.01 -7.08 2.56
C ASN A 22 7.47 -5.87 1.78
N LEU A 23 8.24 -5.36 0.82
CA LEU A 23 7.89 -4.16 0.08
C LEU A 23 8.10 -4.38 -1.42
N PRO A 24 7.16 -5.03 -2.13
CA PRO A 24 7.18 -5.07 -3.59
C PRO A 24 7.05 -3.66 -4.17
N LEU A 25 7.98 -3.32 -5.07
CA LEU A 25 8.01 -2.07 -5.82
C LEU A 25 7.91 -2.38 -7.32
N ASP A 26 6.92 -1.79 -7.98
CA ASP A 26 6.67 -1.92 -9.42
C ASP A 26 7.34 -0.79 -10.24
N THR A 27 7.34 -0.94 -11.57
CA THR A 27 7.98 -0.03 -12.54
C THR A 27 7.37 1.37 -12.57
N HIS A 28 6.13 1.54 -12.11
CA HIS A 28 5.44 2.83 -12.09
C HIS A 28 5.94 3.76 -10.98
N LEU A 29 6.70 3.26 -10.01
CA LEU A 29 7.22 4.05 -8.89
C LEU A 29 8.48 4.82 -9.30
N LYS A 30 8.42 6.14 -9.15
CA LYS A 30 9.56 7.05 -9.38
C LYS A 30 10.30 7.38 -8.10
N GLU A 31 9.60 7.40 -6.98
CA GLU A 31 10.19 7.61 -5.66
C GLU A 31 9.43 6.79 -4.62
N VAL A 32 10.14 6.38 -3.57
CA VAL A 32 9.56 5.73 -2.39
C VAL A 32 10.10 6.40 -1.15
N THR A 33 9.21 6.82 -0.26
CA THR A 33 9.54 7.42 1.02
C THR A 33 9.10 6.50 2.14
N VAL A 34 10.01 6.15 3.03
CA VAL A 34 9.76 5.38 4.25
C VAL A 34 9.90 6.33 5.43
N SER A 35 8.85 6.47 6.21
CA SER A 35 8.83 7.24 7.46
C SER A 35 8.54 6.31 8.62
N VAL A 36 9.37 6.41 9.67
CA VAL A 36 9.19 5.71 10.94
C VAL A 36 9.15 6.74 12.05
N SER A 37 8.04 6.79 12.78
CA SER A 37 7.88 7.65 13.95
C SER A 37 7.80 6.78 15.20
N GLY A 38 8.64 7.05 16.20
CA GLY A 38 8.80 6.27 17.42
C GLY A 38 10.13 6.57 18.10
N GLU A 39 10.37 6.05 19.31
CA GLU A 39 11.62 6.30 20.04
C GLU A 39 12.83 5.60 19.39
N ASN A 40 13.91 6.34 19.14
CA ASN A 40 15.16 5.87 18.53
C ASN A 40 14.94 5.03 17.25
N PRO A 41 14.21 5.55 16.24
CA PRO A 41 13.78 4.76 15.10
C PRO A 41 14.95 4.44 14.16
N GLN A 42 15.02 3.20 13.69
CA GLN A 42 16.02 2.74 12.73
C GLN A 42 15.35 2.19 11.48
N ILE A 43 15.95 2.46 10.32
CA ILE A 43 15.51 1.98 9.02
C ILE A 43 16.70 1.31 8.33
N THR A 44 16.49 0.11 7.81
CA THR A 44 17.43 -0.58 6.92
C THR A 44 16.66 -1.17 5.76
N LEU A 45 17.11 -0.87 4.55
CA LEU A 45 16.52 -1.40 3.31
C LEU A 45 17.49 -2.35 2.64
N LYS A 46 16.96 -3.45 2.12
CA LYS A 46 17.64 -4.33 1.18
C LYS A 46 16.88 -4.35 -0.13
N ASP A 47 17.63 -4.23 -1.22
CA ASP A 47 17.08 -4.35 -2.57
C ASP A 47 16.70 -5.80 -2.92
N PRO A 48 16.11 -6.04 -4.11
CA PRO A 48 15.66 -7.37 -4.50
C PRO A 48 16.79 -8.41 -4.58
N GLU A 49 18.01 -7.99 -4.87
CA GLU A 49 19.21 -8.85 -4.85
C GLU A 49 19.70 -9.15 -3.42
N GLY A 50 19.18 -8.43 -2.43
CA GLY A 50 19.51 -8.58 -1.03
C GLY A 50 20.65 -7.69 -0.55
N ASN A 51 21.14 -6.79 -1.40
CA ASN A 51 22.16 -5.82 -1.03
C ASN A 51 21.55 -4.75 -0.12
N LYS A 52 22.24 -4.46 0.98
CA LYS A 52 21.83 -3.38 1.88
C LYS A 52 22.08 -2.05 1.19
N LYS A 53 21.06 -1.20 1.09
CA LYS A 53 21.26 0.17 0.60
C LYS A 53 22.03 1.00 1.62
N LEU A 54 23.06 1.68 1.13
CA LEU A 54 23.85 2.66 1.86
C LEU A 54 23.46 4.06 1.38
N LEU A 55 23.66 5.08 2.21
CA LEU A 55 23.39 6.46 1.80
C LEU A 55 24.23 6.80 0.56
N GLY A 56 23.59 7.39 -0.45
CA GLY A 56 24.14 7.51 -1.80
C GLY A 56 23.32 6.74 -2.83
N ASP A 57 23.65 6.91 -4.12
CA ASP A 57 23.03 6.17 -5.25
C ASP A 57 21.50 6.11 -5.21
N GLY A 58 20.85 7.27 -5.01
CA GLY A 58 19.39 7.39 -4.96
C GLY A 58 18.75 7.10 -3.60
N PHE A 59 19.49 6.58 -2.62
CA PHE A 59 19.02 6.45 -1.24
C PHE A 59 19.46 7.65 -0.38
N THR A 60 18.50 8.39 0.14
CA THR A 60 18.72 9.63 0.89
C THR A 60 18.05 9.58 2.26
N GLU A 61 18.71 10.15 3.26
CA GLU A 61 18.10 10.43 4.56
C GLU A 61 17.54 11.86 4.53
N LEU A 62 16.22 11.98 4.59
CA LEU A 62 15.53 13.26 4.54
C LEU A 62 15.40 13.89 5.93
N LEU A 63 15.21 13.06 6.95
CA LEU A 63 15.06 13.49 8.34
C LEU A 63 15.54 12.39 9.29
N SER A 64 16.25 12.77 10.34
CA SER A 64 16.78 11.84 11.34
C SER A 64 16.84 12.54 12.69
N LEU A 65 15.77 12.37 13.47
CA LEU A 65 15.60 12.91 14.82
C LEU A 65 15.42 11.75 15.80
N SER A 66 15.46 12.05 17.10
CA SER A 66 15.30 11.04 18.17
C SER A 66 13.96 10.30 18.12
N ASN A 67 12.92 10.91 17.55
CA ASN A 67 11.56 10.38 17.51
C ASN A 67 11.03 10.09 16.09
N VAL A 68 11.80 10.41 15.04
CA VAL A 68 11.37 10.20 13.66
C VAL A 68 12.58 10.00 12.74
N LYS A 69 12.46 9.03 11.83
CA LYS A 69 13.42 8.81 10.75
C LYS A 69 12.68 8.69 9.42
N ILE A 70 13.13 9.46 8.43
CA ILE A 70 12.56 9.48 7.08
C ILE A 70 13.68 9.28 6.08
N VAL A 71 13.51 8.29 5.22
CA VAL A 71 14.41 8.00 4.11
C VAL A 71 13.64 7.96 2.80
N ASN A 72 14.31 8.31 1.71
CA ASN A 72 13.74 8.30 0.37
C ASN A 72 14.65 7.50 -0.58
N ILE A 73 14.02 6.75 -1.48
CA ILE A 73 14.66 6.06 -2.60
C ILE A 73 14.13 6.72 -3.87
N LYS A 74 15.02 7.31 -4.65
CA LYS A 74 14.73 7.79 -6.00
C LYS A 74 15.00 6.67 -7.01
N GLU A 75 14.10 6.53 -7.99
CA GLU A 75 14.18 5.56 -9.07
C GLU A 75 14.52 4.13 -8.57
N PRO A 76 13.70 3.57 -7.66
CA PRO A 76 13.97 2.24 -7.10
C PRO A 76 13.98 1.18 -8.21
N VAL A 77 14.92 0.23 -8.13
CA VAL A 77 14.85 -0.96 -8.98
C VAL A 77 13.57 -1.76 -8.67
N PRO A 78 12.79 -2.17 -9.69
CA PRO A 78 11.60 -2.98 -9.47
C PRO A 78 11.93 -4.32 -8.81
N GLY A 79 10.97 -4.85 -8.05
CA GLY A 79 11.08 -6.15 -7.38
C GLY A 79 10.81 -6.09 -5.89
N ASN A 80 11.20 -7.16 -5.20
CA ASN A 80 10.79 -7.38 -3.83
C ASN A 80 11.82 -6.86 -2.81
N TRP A 81 11.60 -5.66 -2.29
CA TRP A 81 12.48 -5.06 -1.28
C TRP A 81 12.16 -5.58 0.11
N ARG A 82 13.18 -5.62 0.97
CA ARG A 82 13.03 -5.95 2.40
C ARG A 82 13.30 -4.73 3.24
N LEU A 83 12.28 -4.28 3.97
CA LEU A 83 12.33 -3.18 4.89
C LEU A 83 12.47 -3.71 6.32
N ARG A 84 13.60 -3.45 6.96
CA ARG A 84 13.80 -3.68 8.40
C ARG A 84 13.63 -2.36 9.15
N VAL A 85 12.67 -2.34 10.06
CA VAL A 85 12.40 -1.18 10.94
C VAL A 85 12.55 -1.62 12.38
N SER A 86 13.04 -0.73 13.24
CA SER A 86 12.97 -0.95 14.69
C SER A 86 12.80 0.37 15.45
N SER A 87 12.14 0.32 16.60
CA SER A 87 12.03 1.40 17.56
C SER A 87 12.03 0.83 18.98
N SER A 88 12.42 1.65 19.97
CA SER A 88 12.51 1.23 21.38
C SER A 88 11.15 1.20 22.09
N GLY A 89 10.13 1.82 21.52
CA GLY A 89 8.77 1.86 22.07
C GLY A 89 7.70 1.76 20.97
N THR A 90 6.48 2.20 21.30
CA THR A 90 5.38 2.35 20.33
C THR A 90 5.85 3.14 19.12
N HIS A 91 5.55 2.64 17.92
CA HIS A 91 5.98 3.27 16.70
C HIS A 91 5.02 3.03 15.53
N SER A 92 5.17 3.84 14.49
CA SER A 92 4.41 3.73 13.26
C SER A 92 5.34 3.76 12.06
N VAL A 93 5.00 2.96 11.05
CA VAL A 93 5.69 2.88 9.76
C VAL A 93 4.71 3.33 8.68
N ARG A 94 5.16 4.26 7.85
CA ARG A 94 4.41 4.75 6.68
C ARG A 94 5.32 4.67 5.47
N VAL A 95 4.85 4.00 4.42
CA VAL A 95 5.54 3.94 3.14
C VAL A 95 4.64 4.52 2.07
N THR A 96 5.14 5.55 1.40
CA THR A 96 4.45 6.23 0.30
C THR A 96 5.32 6.24 -0.93
N GLY A 97 4.70 6.30 -2.11
CA GLY A 97 5.42 6.40 -3.38
C GLY A 97 4.95 7.60 -4.19
N LEU A 98 5.76 7.99 -5.18
CA LEU A 98 5.34 8.81 -6.30
C LEU A 98 5.15 7.88 -7.49
N SER A 99 3.89 7.64 -7.90
CA SER A 99 3.57 6.65 -8.93
C SER A 99 2.63 7.20 -9.99
N SER A 100 2.76 6.71 -11.22
CA SER A 100 1.76 6.90 -12.27
C SER A 100 0.56 5.93 -12.14
N ALA A 101 0.66 4.91 -11.29
CA ALA A 101 -0.37 3.90 -11.06
C ALA A 101 -0.93 3.99 -9.63
N ASP A 102 -2.25 4.08 -9.50
CA ASP A 102 -2.97 4.19 -8.23
C ASP A 102 -4.38 3.60 -8.31
N PHE A 103 -5.08 3.57 -7.18
CA PHE A 103 -6.49 3.20 -7.11
C PHE A 103 -7.27 4.06 -6.13
N VAL A 104 -8.58 4.12 -6.34
CA VAL A 104 -9.54 4.58 -5.32
C VAL A 104 -10.53 3.45 -5.03
N ALA A 105 -10.97 3.37 -3.78
CA ALA A 105 -11.96 2.40 -3.34
C ALA A 105 -13.14 3.10 -2.66
N GLY A 106 -14.35 2.58 -2.88
CA GLY A 106 -15.57 3.04 -2.25
C GLY A 106 -16.45 1.86 -1.85
N PHE A 107 -17.16 2.01 -0.72
CA PHE A 107 -18.05 1.01 -0.17
C PHE A 107 -19.50 1.30 -0.54
N SER A 108 -20.27 0.29 -0.90
CA SER A 108 -21.70 0.43 -1.18
C SER A 108 -22.46 -0.80 -0.71
N LYS A 109 -23.70 -0.60 -0.21
CA LYS A 109 -24.57 -1.72 0.21
C LYS A 109 -24.90 -2.67 -0.94
N TYR A 110 -25.02 -2.13 -2.15
CA TYR A 110 -25.29 -2.89 -3.37
C TYR A 110 -24.13 -2.70 -4.37
N PRO A 111 -23.79 -3.70 -5.18
CA PRO A 111 -22.83 -3.54 -6.28
C PRO A 111 -23.22 -2.34 -7.16
N SER A 112 -22.23 -1.51 -7.48
CA SER A 112 -22.42 -0.28 -8.25
C SER A 112 -21.24 -0.08 -9.18
N LYS A 113 -21.46 0.53 -10.34
CA LYS A 113 -20.39 1.06 -11.20
C LYS A 113 -20.17 2.58 -10.99
N ASP A 114 -20.95 3.18 -10.09
CA ASP A 114 -21.04 4.61 -9.88
C ASP A 114 -20.50 4.98 -8.50
N PHE A 115 -19.37 5.70 -8.49
CA PHE A 115 -18.70 6.16 -7.26
C PHE A 115 -19.52 7.18 -6.47
N SER A 116 -20.46 7.90 -7.09
CA SER A 116 -21.34 8.83 -6.36
C SER A 116 -22.27 8.11 -5.38
N LYS A 117 -22.44 6.79 -5.56
CA LYS A 117 -23.22 5.91 -4.68
C LYS A 117 -22.36 5.16 -3.66
N THR A 118 -21.08 5.53 -3.52
CA THR A 118 -20.16 4.89 -2.59
C THR A 118 -19.85 5.80 -1.40
N ALA A 119 -19.47 5.19 -0.28
CA ALA A 119 -18.98 5.84 0.92
C ALA A 119 -17.51 5.48 1.15
N LEU A 120 -16.79 6.31 1.91
CA LEU A 120 -15.40 6.07 2.27
C LEU A 120 -15.21 4.93 3.26
N ARG A 121 -16.26 4.58 4.02
CA ARG A 121 -16.23 3.55 5.07
C ARG A 121 -17.50 2.71 5.01
N PRO A 122 -17.43 1.39 5.27
CA PRO A 122 -18.62 0.56 5.33
C PRO A 122 -19.34 0.70 6.68
N ILE A 123 -20.59 0.23 6.73
CA ILE A 123 -21.36 0.14 7.96
C ILE A 123 -21.11 -1.23 8.59
N GLN A 124 -20.70 -1.24 9.86
CA GLN A 124 -20.43 -2.47 10.61
C GLN A 124 -21.65 -3.40 10.61
N GLY A 125 -21.40 -4.69 10.37
CA GLY A 125 -22.43 -5.74 10.38
C GLY A 125 -23.36 -5.77 9.16
N ILE A 126 -23.27 -4.79 8.25
CA ILE A 126 -24.07 -4.76 7.03
C ILE A 126 -23.25 -5.31 5.86
N PRO A 127 -23.74 -6.32 5.13
CA PRO A 127 -23.10 -6.76 3.89
C PRO A 127 -22.87 -5.59 2.93
N THR A 128 -21.63 -5.46 2.47
CA THR A 128 -21.15 -4.37 1.62
C THR A 128 -20.35 -4.91 0.45
N SER A 129 -20.45 -4.25 -0.69
CA SER A 129 -19.53 -4.37 -1.81
C SER A 129 -18.44 -3.31 -1.73
N ILE A 130 -17.31 -3.57 -2.38
CA ILE A 130 -16.28 -2.56 -2.68
C ILE A 130 -16.23 -2.38 -4.19
N LEU A 131 -16.29 -1.12 -4.61
CA LEU A 131 -15.97 -0.68 -5.96
C LEU A 131 -14.56 -0.09 -5.96
N VAL A 132 -13.71 -0.56 -6.86
CA VAL A 132 -12.34 -0.07 -7.07
C VAL A 132 -12.25 0.56 -8.45
N ASN A 133 -11.57 1.71 -8.56
CA ASN A 133 -11.21 2.33 -9.83
C ASN A 133 -9.71 2.55 -9.89
N SER A 134 -9.05 1.98 -10.89
CA SER A 134 -7.63 2.16 -11.12
C SER A 134 -7.33 3.39 -11.96
N THR A 135 -6.13 3.94 -11.78
CA THR A 135 -5.54 4.96 -12.67
C THR A 135 -4.17 4.45 -13.09
N GLY A 136 -3.85 4.52 -14.39
CA GLY A 136 -2.55 4.09 -14.90
C GLY A 136 -2.29 2.58 -14.80
N ILE A 137 -3.34 1.77 -14.68
CA ILE A 137 -3.26 0.30 -14.66
C ILE A 137 -4.13 -0.21 -15.80
N GLU A 138 -3.48 -0.51 -16.92
CA GLU A 138 -4.09 -0.98 -18.16
C GLU A 138 -3.30 -2.19 -18.66
N LEU A 139 -3.93 -3.04 -19.48
CA LEU A 139 -3.28 -4.23 -20.02
C LEU A 139 -1.93 -3.86 -20.69
N PRO A 140 -0.84 -4.58 -20.39
CA PRO A 140 -0.80 -5.87 -19.68
C PRO A 140 -0.76 -5.80 -18.15
N SER A 141 -0.71 -4.61 -17.54
CA SER A 141 -0.85 -4.47 -16.08
C SER A 141 -2.25 -4.87 -15.60
N THR A 142 -2.33 -5.50 -14.43
CA THR A 142 -3.59 -6.02 -13.87
C THR A 142 -3.68 -5.80 -12.36
N LEU A 143 -4.90 -5.64 -11.85
CA LEU A 143 -5.21 -5.80 -10.42
C LEU A 143 -5.96 -7.12 -10.23
N ASN A 144 -5.53 -7.92 -9.24
CA ASN A 144 -5.96 -9.31 -9.10
C ASN A 144 -6.64 -9.58 -7.76
N GLU A 145 -6.12 -9.01 -6.68
CA GLU A 145 -6.58 -9.31 -5.32
C GLU A 145 -6.76 -8.03 -4.52
N LEU A 146 -7.80 -8.02 -3.69
CA LEU A 146 -8.05 -7.04 -2.65
C LEU A 146 -7.93 -7.71 -1.29
N GLU A 147 -7.18 -7.10 -0.40
CA GLU A 147 -7.03 -7.53 0.99
C GLU A 147 -7.55 -6.44 1.93
N LEU A 148 -8.22 -6.87 2.99
CA LEU A 148 -8.44 -6.03 4.16
C LEU A 148 -7.31 -6.31 5.13
N VAL A 149 -6.56 -5.29 5.53
CA VAL A 149 -5.42 -5.43 6.44
C VAL A 149 -5.63 -4.59 7.68
N ASP A 150 -5.34 -5.12 8.86
CA ASP A 150 -5.44 -4.37 10.10
C ASP A 150 -4.36 -3.26 10.20
N LEU A 151 -4.41 -2.49 11.30
CA LEU A 151 -3.44 -1.44 11.55
C LEU A 151 -2.01 -1.95 11.80
N ARG A 152 -1.83 -3.25 12.08
CA ARG A 152 -0.53 -3.91 12.27
C ARG A 152 0.00 -4.53 10.98
N GLY A 153 -0.76 -4.45 9.88
CA GLY A 153 -0.41 -5.00 8.58
C GLY A 153 -0.79 -6.48 8.39
N ASN A 154 -1.54 -7.08 9.32
CA ASN A 154 -2.02 -8.46 9.18
C ASN A 154 -3.23 -8.50 8.25
N THR A 155 -3.28 -9.50 7.38
CA THR A 155 -4.43 -9.74 6.51
C THR A 155 -5.62 -10.28 7.31
N LEU A 156 -6.75 -9.59 7.25
CA LEU A 156 -8.03 -9.97 7.84
C LEU A 156 -8.90 -10.77 6.87
N ALA A 157 -8.89 -10.39 5.59
CA ALA A 157 -9.64 -11.04 4.54
C ALA A 157 -9.01 -10.78 3.17
N LYS A 158 -9.25 -11.69 2.23
CA LYS A 158 -8.80 -11.60 0.83
C LYS A 158 -9.96 -11.87 -0.10
N TYR A 159 -10.01 -11.11 -1.20
CA TYR A 159 -11.06 -11.22 -2.20
C TYR A 159 -10.46 -11.05 -3.60
N PRO A 160 -10.92 -11.85 -4.59
CA PRO A 160 -10.55 -11.61 -5.98
C PRO A 160 -11.19 -10.32 -6.48
N LEU A 161 -10.44 -9.54 -7.27
CA LEU A 161 -10.96 -8.38 -7.98
C LEU A 161 -11.56 -8.82 -9.32
N ASN A 162 -12.86 -8.53 -9.50
CA ASN A 162 -13.55 -8.85 -10.76
C ASN A 162 -13.57 -7.58 -11.62
N GLN A 163 -12.74 -7.55 -12.67
CA GLN A 163 -12.70 -6.43 -13.61
C GLN A 163 -14.03 -6.30 -14.36
N ASP A 164 -14.52 -5.07 -14.52
CA ASP A 164 -15.71 -4.81 -15.30
C ASP A 164 -15.44 -5.07 -16.80
N PRO A 165 -16.35 -5.78 -17.50
CA PRO A 165 -16.14 -6.14 -18.89
C PRO A 165 -16.12 -4.92 -19.83
N GLU A 166 -16.85 -3.85 -19.49
CA GLU A 166 -17.02 -2.65 -20.31
C GLU A 166 -16.05 -1.54 -19.89
N ILE A 167 -15.89 -1.34 -18.57
CA ILE A 167 -15.06 -0.26 -18.01
C ILE A 167 -13.81 -0.86 -17.37
N LYS A 168 -12.74 -1.01 -18.15
CA LYS A 168 -11.51 -1.76 -17.74
C LYS A 168 -10.80 -1.22 -16.49
N THR A 169 -11.05 0.02 -16.10
CA THR A 169 -10.48 0.60 -14.86
C THR A 169 -11.29 0.24 -13.62
N LEU A 170 -12.51 -0.28 -13.76
CA LEU A 170 -13.39 -0.63 -12.64
C LEU A 170 -13.27 -2.10 -12.26
N TYR A 171 -13.30 -2.35 -10.96
CA TYR A 171 -13.29 -3.68 -10.38
C TYR A 171 -14.29 -3.77 -9.24
N ASN A 172 -14.92 -4.92 -9.10
CA ASN A 172 -15.87 -5.20 -8.02
C ASN A 172 -15.42 -6.39 -7.18
N VAL A 173 -15.71 -6.30 -5.88
CA VAL A 173 -15.59 -7.41 -4.93
C VAL A 173 -16.99 -7.91 -4.57
N THR A 174 -17.12 -9.24 -4.43
CA THR A 174 -18.34 -9.87 -3.96
C THR A 174 -18.75 -9.33 -2.58
N PRO A 175 -20.06 -9.14 -2.32
CA PRO A 175 -20.49 -8.61 -1.03
C PRO A 175 -19.97 -9.43 0.16
N PHE A 176 -19.49 -8.75 1.19
CA PHE A 176 -18.98 -9.36 2.43
C PHE A 176 -19.43 -8.54 3.64
N VAL A 177 -19.34 -9.14 4.83
CA VAL A 177 -19.56 -8.41 6.09
C VAL A 177 -18.22 -7.81 6.52
N PRO A 178 -18.10 -6.48 6.69
CA PRO A 178 -16.85 -5.85 7.04
C PRO A 178 -16.37 -6.26 8.44
N PRO A 179 -15.05 -6.34 8.68
CA PRO A 179 -14.50 -6.55 10.02
C PRO A 179 -15.00 -5.50 11.01
N ASP A 180 -15.08 -5.88 12.29
CA ASP A 180 -15.50 -5.05 13.42
C ASP A 180 -14.35 -4.20 14.02
N GLN A 181 -13.29 -3.97 13.23
CA GLN A 181 -12.11 -3.21 13.63
C GLN A 181 -11.62 -2.31 12.49
N TYR A 182 -10.67 -1.42 12.79
CA TYR A 182 -10.05 -0.59 11.75
C TYR A 182 -9.20 -1.44 10.80
N PHE A 183 -9.31 -1.12 9.51
CA PHE A 183 -8.53 -1.76 8.46
C PHE A 183 -8.22 -0.79 7.32
N TYR A 184 -7.19 -1.11 6.55
CA TYR A 184 -6.91 -0.53 5.24
C TYR A 184 -7.40 -1.48 4.15
N VAL A 185 -7.75 -0.92 3.00
CA VAL A 185 -7.90 -1.69 1.77
C VAL A 185 -6.55 -1.70 1.07
N LYS A 186 -6.03 -2.90 0.78
CA LYS A 186 -4.83 -3.13 -0.01
C LYS A 186 -5.24 -3.80 -1.31
N VAL A 187 -4.77 -3.29 -2.43
CA VAL A 187 -4.91 -3.96 -3.74
C VAL A 187 -3.55 -4.42 -4.21
N THR A 188 -3.52 -5.61 -4.80
CA THR A 188 -2.32 -6.20 -5.38
C THR A 188 -2.56 -6.62 -6.81
N GLY A 189 -1.50 -6.60 -7.59
CA GLY A 189 -1.54 -6.82 -9.01
C GLY A 189 -0.14 -7.00 -9.58
N THR A 190 -0.05 -6.90 -10.89
CA THR A 190 1.21 -7.02 -11.63
C THR A 190 1.30 -5.88 -12.63
N ASP A 191 2.47 -5.27 -12.75
CA ASP A 191 2.74 -4.30 -13.81
C ASP A 191 2.98 -4.97 -15.17
N ASP A 192 3.31 -4.17 -16.18
CA ASP A 192 3.53 -4.60 -17.55
C ASP A 192 4.82 -5.39 -17.76
N GLU A 193 5.76 -5.30 -16.82
CA GLU A 193 7.02 -6.05 -16.82
C GLU A 193 6.97 -7.31 -15.94
N GLY A 194 5.85 -7.56 -15.25
CA GLY A 194 5.67 -8.76 -14.44
C GLY A 194 6.01 -8.58 -12.95
N TYR A 195 6.34 -7.36 -12.50
CA TYR A 195 6.60 -7.10 -11.08
C TYR A 195 5.32 -6.92 -10.29
N VAL A 196 5.35 -7.39 -9.03
CA VAL A 196 4.22 -7.24 -8.12
C VAL A 196 4.04 -5.77 -7.78
N MET A 197 2.83 -5.28 -8.01
CA MET A 197 2.38 -3.97 -7.59
C MET A 197 1.49 -4.10 -6.36
N GLN A 198 1.65 -3.20 -5.40
CA GLN A 198 0.72 -3.05 -4.28
C GLN A 198 0.40 -1.59 -4.01
N ARG A 199 -0.84 -1.30 -3.64
CA ARG A 199 -1.28 0.01 -3.18
C ARG A 199 -2.22 -0.18 -1.99
N THR A 200 -2.23 0.79 -1.07
CA THR A 200 -3.12 0.82 0.09
C THR A 200 -3.90 2.13 0.14
N THR A 201 -5.08 2.10 0.74
CA THR A 201 -5.82 3.34 1.03
C THR A 201 -5.04 4.23 2.01
N PRO A 202 -5.18 5.56 1.92
CA PRO A 202 -4.56 6.48 2.87
C PRO A 202 -4.95 6.18 4.32
N THR A 203 -4.06 6.52 5.25
CA THR A 203 -4.43 6.68 6.65
C THR A 203 -5.42 7.83 6.78
N ALA A 204 -6.61 7.55 7.31
CA ALA A 204 -7.62 8.55 7.62
C ALA A 204 -7.24 9.36 8.87
#